data_AF-A0A7V3W8R5-F1
#
_entry.id   AF-A0A7V3W8R5-F1
#
_cell.length_a   1.000
_cell.length_b   1.000
_cell.length_c   1.000
_cell.angle_alpha   90.00
_cell.angle_beta   90.00
_cell.angle_gamma   90.00
#
_symmetry.space_group_name_H-M   'P 1'
#
loop_
_entity.id
_entity.type
_entity.pdbx_description
1 polymer ?
#
loop_
_entity_poly.entity_id
_entity_poly.type
_entity_poly.pdbx_seq_one_letter_code
_entity_poly.pdbx_strand_id
1 'polypeptide(L)'
;MESVEATLHKLRRYNLAMGSFHLIQGIVMLILSNQYSVPVRNSFLHYMPDTDTLEAVTEDIVLLRMGPMVAAFLFMSSLAHFLVASPKIFDWYAANLKRGINYARWYEYAFSASLMMILIAMLSGIYDIVALLGLFFLTAAMNLFGLMMELHNQSTQKTNWTAFWIGCVVGIIPWVGVAIYFQGSASTGHMPTFVYFIMGSLFFLFSLFAINMVLQYKKVGPWKNYLYGEAMYILLSLTAKSVLAWQVFAGALARSDY
;
A
#
# COMPACT_ATOMS: atom_id res chain seq x y z
N MET A 1 18.33 19.36 23.84
CA MET A 1 18.15 18.16 22.99
C MET A 1 17.24 17.21 23.75
N GLU A 2 16.12 16.78 23.16
CA GLU A 2 15.24 15.80 23.79
C GLU A 2 15.92 14.42 23.84
N SER A 3 15.72 13.66 24.92
CA SER A 3 16.32 12.33 25.04
C SER A 3 15.66 11.34 24.06
N VAL A 4 16.40 10.30 23.68
CA VAL A 4 15.89 9.23 22.82
C VAL A 4 14.66 8.55 23.46
N GLU A 5 14.68 8.33 24.77
CA GLU A 5 13.55 7.74 25.50
C GLU A 5 12.29 8.61 25.46
N ALA A 6 12.44 9.92 25.67
CA ALA A 6 11.29 10.83 25.58
C ALA A 6 10.68 10.84 24.17
N THR A 7 11.53 10.78 23.14
CA THR A 7 11.10 10.68 21.73
C THR A 7 10.36 9.36 21.47
N LEU A 8 10.85 8.23 21.99
CA LEU A 8 10.20 6.93 21.86
C LEU A 8 8.83 6.92 22.56
N HIS A 9 8.69 7.51 23.75
CA HIS A 9 7.39 7.64 24.42
C HIS A 9 6.41 8.53 23.64
N LYS A 10 6.89 9.61 23.01
CA LYS A 10 6.07 10.40 22.08
C LYS A 10 5.65 9.57 20.87
N LEU A 11 6.55 8.78 20.31
CA LEU A 11 6.30 7.91 19.16
C LEU A 11 5.28 6.79 19.49
N ARG A 12 5.26 6.30 20.73
CA ARG A 12 4.23 5.38 21.21
C ARG A 12 2.84 6.01 21.15
N ARG A 13 2.70 7.22 21.71
CA ARG A 13 1.45 7.98 21.67
C ARG A 13 1.05 8.33 20.24
N TYR A 14 2.04 8.61 19.39
CA TYR A 14 1.82 8.86 17.98
C TYR A 14 1.25 7.62 17.27
N ASN A 15 1.83 6.43 17.47
CA ASN A 15 1.27 5.18 16.96
C ASN A 15 -0.18 4.97 17.43
N LEU A 16 -0.48 5.18 18.71
CA LEU A 16 -1.86 5.06 19.22
C LEU A 16 -2.82 6.01 18.50
N ALA A 17 -2.45 7.29 18.34
CA ALA A 17 -3.28 8.27 17.66
C ALA A 17 -3.52 7.89 16.19
N MET A 18 -2.46 7.51 15.48
CA MET A 18 -2.53 7.17 14.05
C MET A 18 -3.31 5.86 13.83
N GLY A 19 -3.12 4.88 14.71
CA GLY A 19 -3.90 3.64 14.72
C GLY A 19 -5.40 3.88 14.95
N SER A 20 -5.76 4.83 15.81
CA SER A 20 -7.15 5.26 16.02
C SER A 20 -7.73 5.97 14.80
N PHE A 21 -6.98 6.84 14.12
CA PHE A 21 -7.45 7.45 12.87
C PHE A 21 -7.71 6.41 11.78
N HIS A 22 -6.85 5.40 11.65
CA HIS A 22 -7.09 4.28 10.75
C HIS A 22 -8.34 3.47 11.14
N LEU A 23 -8.51 3.16 12.43
CA LEU A 23 -9.66 2.41 12.93
C LEU A 23 -10.97 3.13 12.60
N ILE A 24 -11.06 4.41 12.95
CA ILE A 24 -12.26 5.22 12.75
C ILE A 24 -12.61 5.26 11.26
N GLN A 25 -11.63 5.53 10.40
CA GLN A 25 -11.86 5.54 8.96
C GLN A 25 -12.33 4.17 8.46
N GLY A 26 -11.72 3.07 8.89
CA GLY A 26 -12.13 1.71 8.49
C GLY A 26 -13.56 1.38 8.92
N ILE A 27 -13.97 1.76 10.14
CA ILE A 27 -15.35 1.61 10.63
C ILE A 27 -16.30 2.43 9.77
N VAL A 28 -15.96 3.69 9.48
CA VAL A 28 -16.77 4.57 8.65
C VAL A 28 -16.96 3.99 7.24
N MET A 29 -15.91 3.42 6.64
CA MET A 29 -16.00 2.74 5.34
C MET A 29 -17.00 1.58 5.38
N LEU A 30 -17.03 0.77 6.43
CA LEU A 30 -17.99 -0.33 6.54
C LEU A 30 -19.44 0.13 6.72
N ILE A 31 -19.66 1.22 7.46
CA ILE A 31 -21.02 1.70 7.77
C ILE A 31 -21.63 2.47 6.61
N LEU A 32 -20.83 3.29 5.92
CA LEU A 32 -21.35 4.26 4.94
C LEU A 32 -21.23 3.80 3.47
N SER A 33 -20.46 2.75 3.17
CA SER A 33 -20.29 2.31 1.78
C SER A 33 -21.52 1.59 1.25
N ASN A 34 -21.86 1.86 -0.02
CA ASN A 34 -22.81 1.07 -0.79
C ASN A 34 -22.28 -0.37 -1.09
N GLN A 35 -23.02 -1.12 -1.92
CA GLN A 35 -22.69 -2.50 -2.27
C GLN A 35 -21.88 -2.63 -3.56
N TYR A 36 -21.27 -1.54 -4.03
CA TYR A 36 -20.47 -1.54 -5.26
C TYR A 36 -19.41 -2.65 -5.24
N SER A 37 -19.44 -3.48 -6.26
CA SER A 37 -18.62 -4.69 -6.37
C SER A 37 -17.95 -4.77 -7.73
N VAL A 38 -16.73 -5.29 -7.74
CA VAL A 38 -15.92 -5.51 -8.95
C VAL A 38 -15.59 -6.98 -9.10
N PRO A 39 -15.53 -7.51 -10.34
CA PRO A 39 -15.23 -8.90 -10.56
C PRO A 39 -13.74 -9.20 -10.40
N VAL A 40 -13.46 -10.42 -9.98
CA VAL A 40 -12.19 -11.11 -10.21
C VAL A 40 -12.45 -12.16 -11.28
N ARG A 41 -11.60 -12.17 -12.30
CA ARG A 41 -11.78 -12.98 -13.52
C ARG A 41 -10.66 -13.98 -13.70
N ASN A 42 -10.94 -15.04 -14.45
CA ASN A 42 -9.93 -15.89 -15.08
C ASN A 42 -10.15 -15.86 -16.60
N SER A 43 -9.18 -16.41 -17.33
CA SER A 43 -9.34 -16.72 -18.75
C SER A 43 -8.83 -18.12 -19.02
N PHE A 44 -9.72 -19.05 -19.32
CA PHE A 44 -9.38 -20.45 -19.62
C PHE A 44 -9.59 -20.77 -21.09
N LEU A 45 -8.80 -21.71 -21.61
CA LEU A 45 -8.94 -22.17 -22.98
C LEU A 45 -10.13 -23.13 -23.10
N HIS A 46 -11.09 -22.76 -23.94
CA HIS A 46 -12.22 -23.60 -24.32
C HIS A 46 -12.00 -24.09 -25.75
N TYR A 47 -12.28 -25.37 -25.97
CA TYR A 47 -12.27 -25.95 -27.29
C TYR A 47 -13.56 -25.60 -28.03
N MET A 48 -13.42 -25.05 -29.24
CA MET A 48 -14.51 -24.64 -30.11
C MET A 48 -14.69 -25.68 -31.23
N PRO A 49 -15.71 -26.55 -31.18
CA PRO A 49 -15.86 -27.64 -32.13
C PRO A 49 -16.11 -27.17 -33.58
N ASP A 50 -16.72 -26.00 -33.75
CA ASP A 50 -17.09 -25.47 -35.08
C ASP A 50 -15.87 -24.98 -35.88
N THR A 51 -14.81 -24.54 -35.19
CA THR A 51 -13.59 -23.99 -35.78
C THR A 51 -12.36 -24.86 -35.56
N ASP A 52 -12.46 -25.91 -34.74
CA ASP A 52 -11.34 -26.77 -34.31
C ASP A 52 -10.19 -25.94 -33.69
N THR A 53 -10.54 -24.99 -32.83
CA THR A 53 -9.59 -24.08 -32.17
C THR A 53 -9.76 -24.06 -30.65
N LEU A 54 -8.69 -23.63 -29.94
CA LEU A 54 -8.76 -23.26 -28.52
C LEU A 54 -8.86 -21.74 -28.42
N GLU A 55 -9.90 -21.25 -27.74
CA GLU A 55 -10.12 -19.82 -27.52
C GLU A 55 -10.18 -19.50 -26.03
N ALA A 56 -9.62 -18.36 -25.65
CA ALA A 56 -9.61 -17.92 -24.26
C ALA A 56 -10.97 -17.31 -23.89
N VAL A 57 -11.72 -17.99 -23.03
CA VAL A 57 -13.02 -17.54 -22.52
C VAL A 57 -12.80 -16.93 -21.14
N THR A 58 -13.29 -15.69 -20.96
CA THR A 58 -13.16 -14.96 -19.70
C THR A 58 -14.39 -15.15 -18.84
N GLU A 59 -14.21 -15.57 -17.59
CA GLU A 59 -15.31 -15.81 -16.65
C GLU A 59 -15.08 -15.06 -15.33
N ASP A 60 -16.18 -14.63 -14.69
CA ASP A 60 -16.15 -14.04 -13.36
C ASP A 60 -16.11 -15.16 -12.30
N ILE A 61 -15.08 -15.14 -11.45
CA ILE A 61 -14.89 -16.12 -10.36
C ILE A 61 -15.64 -15.67 -9.11
N VAL A 62 -15.50 -14.39 -8.77
CA VAL A 62 -16.09 -13.80 -7.56
C VAL A 62 -16.28 -12.29 -7.73
N LEU A 63 -17.32 -11.75 -7.11
CA LEU A 63 -17.54 -10.31 -6.97
C LEU A 63 -17.04 -9.83 -5.60
N LEU A 64 -16.08 -8.91 -5.60
CA LEU A 64 -15.53 -8.33 -4.38
C LEU A 64 -16.17 -6.97 -4.12
N ARG A 65 -16.72 -6.79 -2.92
CA ARG A 65 -17.23 -5.50 -2.46
C ARG A 65 -16.08 -4.55 -2.15
N MET A 66 -16.10 -3.38 -2.76
CA MET A 66 -15.00 -2.41 -2.66
C MET A 66 -14.90 -1.78 -1.26
N GLY A 67 -16.02 -1.47 -0.61
CA GLY A 67 -16.04 -0.91 0.75
C GLY A 67 -15.27 -1.75 1.79
N PRO A 68 -15.56 -3.05 1.93
CA PRO A 68 -14.79 -3.96 2.79
C PRO A 68 -13.30 -4.06 2.45
N MET A 69 -12.93 -4.03 1.17
CA MET A 69 -11.51 -4.04 0.77
C MET A 69 -10.79 -2.76 1.19
N VAL A 70 -11.45 -1.60 1.06
CA VAL A 70 -10.92 -0.31 1.54
C VAL A 70 -10.76 -0.33 3.07
N ALA A 71 -11.78 -0.81 3.79
CA ALA A 71 -11.73 -0.94 5.24
C ALA A 71 -10.60 -1.90 5.69
N ALA A 72 -10.35 -2.98 4.95
CA ALA A 72 -9.36 -3.98 5.30
C ALA A 72 -7.94 -3.40 5.36
N PHE A 73 -7.49 -2.61 4.38
CA PHE A 73 -6.13 -2.04 4.47
C PHE A 73 -6.01 -1.00 5.60
N LEU A 74 -7.09 -0.30 5.95
CA LEU A 74 -7.13 0.61 7.09
C LEU A 74 -7.01 -0.17 8.41
N PHE A 75 -7.73 -1.28 8.55
CA PHE A 75 -7.65 -2.14 9.74
C PHE A 75 -6.29 -2.81 9.89
N MET A 76 -5.63 -3.22 8.80
CA MET A 76 -4.26 -3.74 8.86
C MET A 76 -3.30 -2.73 9.49
N SER A 77 -3.35 -1.45 9.07
CA SER A 77 -2.52 -0.40 9.66
C SER A 77 -2.91 -0.09 11.10
N SER A 78 -4.21 -0.02 11.40
CA SER A 78 -4.69 0.20 12.75
C SER A 78 -4.18 -0.88 13.71
N LEU A 79 -4.30 -2.16 13.32
CA LEU A 79 -3.81 -3.29 14.07
C LEU A 79 -2.30 -3.20 14.31
N ALA A 80 -1.51 -2.94 13.26
CA ALA A 80 -0.06 -2.82 13.40
C ALA A 80 0.34 -1.70 14.36
N HIS A 81 -0.29 -0.52 14.27
CA HIS A 81 -0.06 0.60 15.16
C HIS A 81 -0.37 0.26 16.62
N PHE A 82 -1.51 -0.38 16.88
CA PHE A 82 -1.88 -0.80 18.24
C PHE A 82 -0.95 -1.90 18.77
N LEU A 83 -0.53 -2.84 17.93
CA LEU A 83 0.44 -3.87 18.30
C LEU A 83 1.76 -3.23 18.73
N VAL A 84 2.38 -2.39 17.89
CA VAL A 84 3.68 -1.77 18.23
C VAL A 84 3.59 -0.80 19.41
N ALA A 85 2.42 -0.21 19.67
CA ALA A 85 2.19 0.64 20.84
C ALA A 85 1.79 -0.13 22.11
N SER A 86 1.48 -1.43 22.00
CA SER A 86 1.05 -2.24 23.13
C SER A 86 2.19 -2.44 24.15
N PRO A 87 1.90 -2.49 25.46
CA PRO A 87 2.94 -2.65 26.48
C PRO A 87 3.83 -3.89 26.27
N LYS A 88 3.29 -4.98 25.71
CA LYS A 88 4.00 -6.25 25.50
C LYS A 88 4.99 -6.21 24.33
N ILE A 89 4.76 -5.36 23.33
CA ILE A 89 5.52 -5.34 22.07
C ILE A 89 6.36 -4.05 21.95
N PHE A 90 5.97 -2.98 22.65
CA PHE A 90 6.62 -1.68 22.52
C PHE A 90 8.11 -1.72 22.83
N ASP A 91 8.56 -2.50 23.81
CA ASP A 91 9.98 -2.60 24.14
C ASP A 91 10.80 -3.23 23.00
N TRP A 92 10.25 -4.26 22.36
CA TRP A 92 10.85 -4.86 21.16
C TRP A 92 10.88 -3.86 20.00
N TYR A 93 9.79 -3.14 19.79
CA TYR A 93 9.71 -2.09 18.77
C TYR A 93 10.77 -1.00 19.01
N ALA A 94 10.82 -0.45 20.23
CA ALA A 94 11.77 0.59 20.63
C ALA A 94 13.23 0.13 20.51
N ALA A 95 13.54 -1.11 20.90
CA ALA A 95 14.88 -1.67 20.77
C ALA A 95 15.33 -1.77 19.30
N ASN A 96 14.43 -2.11 18.39
CA ASN A 96 14.73 -2.16 16.95
C ASN A 96 14.87 -0.76 16.34
N LEU A 97 14.04 0.21 16.75
CA LEU A 97 14.19 1.59 16.27
C LEU A 97 15.54 2.21 16.67
N LYS A 98 16.05 1.90 17.87
CA LYS A 98 17.40 2.32 18.31
C LYS A 98 18.51 1.75 17.41
N ARG A 99 18.26 0.62 16.75
CA ARG A 99 19.14 0.00 15.76
C ARG A 99 18.87 0.49 14.34
N GLY A 100 17.94 1.42 14.13
CA GLY A 100 17.61 1.93 12.80
C GLY A 100 16.88 0.92 11.91
N ILE A 101 16.01 0.09 12.49
CA ILE A 101 15.19 -0.86 11.75
C ILE A 101 13.78 -0.95 12.32
N ASN A 102 12.77 -1.10 11.45
CA ASN A 102 11.39 -1.34 11.85
C ASN A 102 10.75 -2.47 11.05
N TYR A 103 10.79 -3.69 11.60
CA TYR A 103 10.20 -4.87 10.97
C TYR A 103 8.68 -4.77 10.81
N ALA A 104 7.98 -4.27 11.83
CA ALA A 104 6.51 -4.23 11.83
C ALA A 104 5.96 -3.37 10.69
N ARG A 105 6.62 -2.23 10.41
CA ARG A 105 6.26 -1.34 9.29
C ARG A 105 6.35 -2.04 7.94
N TRP A 106 7.46 -2.74 7.67
CA TRP A 106 7.64 -3.42 6.37
C TRP A 106 6.67 -4.57 6.16
N TYR A 107 6.39 -5.34 7.21
CA TYR A 107 5.37 -6.38 7.14
C TYR A 107 3.98 -5.79 6.94
N GLU A 108 3.62 -4.75 7.69
CA GLU A 108 2.32 -4.09 7.49
C GLU A 108 2.16 -3.54 6.07
N TYR A 109 3.16 -2.82 5.56
CA TYR A 109 3.12 -2.26 4.21
C TYR A 109 3.09 -3.35 3.14
N ALA A 110 3.79 -4.47 3.34
CA ALA A 110 3.77 -5.58 2.40
C ALA A 110 2.37 -6.18 2.18
N PHE A 111 1.46 -6.07 3.16
CA PHE A 111 0.05 -6.48 2.99
C PHE A 111 -0.84 -5.30 2.60
N SER A 112 -0.78 -4.18 3.33
CA SER A 112 -1.73 -3.09 3.15
C SER A 112 -1.50 -2.32 1.84
N ALA A 113 -0.25 -2.00 1.50
CA ALA A 113 0.06 -1.32 0.22
C ALA A 113 -0.23 -2.22 -0.98
N SER A 114 -0.06 -3.54 -0.82
CA SER A 114 -0.38 -4.52 -1.86
C SER A 114 -1.88 -4.63 -2.10
N LEU A 115 -2.71 -4.59 -1.05
CA LEU A 115 -4.16 -4.51 -1.20
C LEU A 115 -4.60 -3.16 -1.80
N MET A 116 -3.95 -2.05 -1.42
CA MET A 116 -4.16 -0.76 -2.08
C MET A 116 -3.84 -0.84 -3.58
N MET A 117 -2.75 -1.51 -3.97
CA MET A 117 -2.38 -1.68 -5.37
C MET A 117 -3.40 -2.52 -6.14
N ILE A 118 -3.92 -3.60 -5.55
CA ILE A 118 -5.03 -4.38 -6.12
C ILE A 118 -6.23 -3.46 -6.38
N LEU A 119 -6.64 -2.66 -5.40
CA LEU A 119 -7.79 -1.75 -5.56
C LEU A 119 -7.60 -0.76 -6.71
N ILE A 120 -6.42 -0.14 -6.80
CA ILE A 120 -6.08 0.79 -7.87
C ILE A 120 -6.09 0.09 -9.24
N ALA A 121 -5.57 -1.14 -9.30
CA ALA A 121 -5.56 -1.95 -10.52
C ALA A 121 -6.97 -2.31 -10.99
N MET A 122 -7.85 -2.74 -10.07
CA MET A 122 -9.25 -3.05 -10.37
C MET A 122 -10.01 -1.81 -10.83
N LEU A 123 -9.77 -0.64 -10.23
CA LEU A 123 -10.35 0.63 -10.70
C LEU A 123 -9.84 1.06 -12.08
N SER A 124 -8.69 0.52 -12.50
CA SER A 124 -8.11 0.76 -13.83
C SER A 124 -8.47 -0.32 -14.85
N GLY A 125 -9.25 -1.33 -14.47
CA GLY A 125 -9.74 -2.39 -15.35
C GLY A 125 -8.97 -3.72 -15.31
N ILE A 126 -8.03 -3.89 -14.36
CA ILE A 126 -7.32 -5.16 -14.18
C ILE A 126 -8.11 -6.05 -13.23
N TYR A 127 -8.74 -7.09 -13.76
CA TYR A 127 -9.57 -8.04 -13.00
C TYR A 127 -9.04 -9.48 -12.98
N ASP A 128 -8.07 -9.81 -13.84
CA ASP A 128 -7.52 -11.15 -13.92
C ASP A 128 -6.81 -11.56 -12.61
N ILE A 129 -7.16 -12.74 -12.07
CA ILE A 129 -6.67 -13.21 -10.77
C ILE A 129 -5.15 -13.39 -10.74
N VAL A 130 -4.53 -13.84 -11.85
CA VAL A 130 -3.08 -14.06 -11.92
C VAL A 130 -2.37 -12.71 -11.94
N ALA A 131 -2.88 -11.75 -12.71
CA ALA A 131 -2.38 -10.38 -12.73
C ALA A 131 -2.48 -9.74 -11.34
N LEU A 132 -3.63 -9.82 -10.68
CA LEU A 132 -3.84 -9.28 -9.34
C LEU A 132 -2.90 -9.91 -8.30
N LEU A 133 -2.68 -11.23 -8.36
CA LEU A 133 -1.73 -11.93 -7.51
C LEU A 133 -0.28 -11.45 -7.74
N GLY A 134 0.10 -11.27 -9.01
CA GLY A 134 1.40 -10.72 -9.38
C GLY A 134 1.61 -9.31 -8.85
N LEU A 135 0.63 -8.42 -9.03
CA LEU A 135 0.67 -7.04 -8.51
C LEU A 135 0.78 -7.01 -6.98
N PHE A 136 0.07 -7.91 -6.29
CA PHE A 136 0.17 -8.04 -4.84
C PHE A 136 1.59 -8.40 -4.41
N PHE A 137 2.16 -9.48 -4.96
CA PHE A 137 3.48 -9.95 -4.53
C PHE A 137 4.63 -9.05 -4.98
N LEU A 138 4.51 -8.36 -6.12
CA LEU A 138 5.48 -7.33 -6.51
C LEU A 138 5.45 -6.15 -5.52
N THR A 139 4.27 -5.69 -5.14
CA THR A 139 4.13 -4.62 -4.14
C THR A 139 4.63 -5.06 -2.76
N ALA A 140 4.38 -6.31 -2.37
CA ALA A 140 4.91 -6.89 -1.14
C ALA A 140 6.44 -6.97 -1.18
N ALA A 141 7.00 -7.48 -2.29
CA ALA A 141 8.44 -7.60 -2.49
C ALA A 141 9.14 -6.24 -2.44
N MET A 142 8.59 -5.19 -3.06
CA MET A 142 9.11 -3.82 -2.93
C MET A 142 9.29 -3.41 -1.46
N ASN A 143 8.29 -3.67 -0.61
CA ASN A 143 8.37 -3.36 0.82
C ASN A 143 9.39 -4.24 1.55
N LEU A 144 9.47 -5.53 1.23
CA LEU A 144 10.48 -6.43 1.79
C LEU A 144 11.90 -6.06 1.36
N PHE A 145 12.08 -5.45 0.19
CA PHE A 145 13.36 -4.85 -0.20
C PHE A 145 13.70 -3.61 0.64
N GLY A 146 12.69 -2.85 1.09
CA GLY A 146 12.86 -1.82 2.11
C GLY A 146 13.35 -2.39 3.45
N LEU A 147 12.78 -3.53 3.88
CA LEU A 147 13.29 -4.27 5.04
C LEU A 147 14.73 -4.75 4.83
N MET A 148 15.04 -5.31 3.67
CA MET A 148 16.39 -5.76 3.35
C MET A 148 17.38 -4.60 3.30
N MET A 149 16.97 -3.41 2.87
CA MET A 149 17.80 -2.20 2.94
C MET A 149 18.18 -1.90 4.40
N GLU A 150 17.22 -1.96 5.33
CA GLU A 150 17.46 -1.79 6.78
C GLU A 150 18.29 -2.90 7.41
N LEU A 151 18.04 -4.15 7.03
CA LEU A 151 18.73 -5.29 7.60
C LEU A 151 20.17 -5.42 7.11
N HIS A 152 20.38 -5.33 5.80
CA HIS A 152 21.70 -5.49 5.18
C HIS A 152 22.68 -4.41 5.67
N ASN A 153 22.21 -3.16 5.76
CA ASN A 153 23.05 -2.04 6.13
C ASN A 153 23.40 -1.95 7.63
N GLN A 154 22.97 -2.91 8.46
CA GLN A 154 23.42 -3.04 9.85
C GLN A 154 24.89 -3.46 9.96
N SER A 155 25.40 -4.16 8.94
CA SER A 155 26.74 -4.78 8.96
C SER A 155 27.71 -4.20 7.92
N THR A 156 27.24 -3.33 7.02
CA THR A 156 28.05 -2.75 5.96
C THR A 156 28.82 -1.52 6.44
N GLN A 157 30.10 -1.37 6.03
CA GLN A 157 30.90 -0.18 6.35
C GLN A 157 30.41 1.11 5.67
N LYS A 158 29.87 0.98 4.45
CA LYS A 158 29.25 2.06 3.69
C LYS A 158 27.87 1.59 3.22
N THR A 159 26.92 2.52 3.13
CA THR A 159 25.56 2.20 2.67
C THR A 159 25.60 1.50 1.32
N ASN A 160 25.12 0.26 1.30
CA ASN A 160 24.89 -0.51 0.10
C ASN A 160 23.43 -0.32 -0.36
N TRP A 161 23.26 0.23 -1.56
CA TRP A 161 21.96 0.61 -2.14
C TRP A 161 21.31 -0.49 -2.99
N THR A 162 21.90 -1.68 -3.10
CA THR A 162 21.40 -2.75 -3.98
C THR A 162 19.96 -3.11 -3.67
N ALA A 163 19.61 -3.30 -2.39
CA ALA A 163 18.24 -3.64 -2.00
C ALA A 163 17.25 -2.53 -2.37
N PHE A 164 17.60 -1.27 -2.15
CA PHE A 164 16.77 -0.12 -2.52
C PHE A 164 16.48 -0.08 -4.04
N TRP A 165 17.52 -0.23 -4.88
CA TRP A 165 17.33 -0.16 -6.33
C TRP A 165 16.50 -1.33 -6.87
N ILE A 166 16.70 -2.54 -6.35
CA ILE A 166 15.83 -3.68 -6.71
C ILE A 166 14.39 -3.40 -6.25
N GLY A 167 14.21 -2.86 -5.05
CA GLY A 167 12.91 -2.42 -4.55
C GLY A 167 12.23 -1.40 -5.48
N CYS A 168 12.96 -0.42 -6.01
CA CYS A 168 12.44 0.54 -6.99
C CYS A 168 12.01 -0.12 -8.30
N VAL A 169 12.82 -1.03 -8.85
CA VAL A 169 12.50 -1.76 -10.09
C VAL A 169 11.26 -2.62 -9.90
N VAL A 170 11.19 -3.37 -8.80
CA VAL A 170 10.02 -4.21 -8.49
C VAL A 170 8.79 -3.35 -8.22
N GLY A 171 8.96 -2.22 -7.53
CA GLY A 171 7.88 -1.31 -7.15
C GLY A 171 7.28 -0.50 -8.30
N ILE A 172 8.03 -0.24 -9.37
CA ILE A 172 7.51 0.51 -10.53
C ILE A 172 6.67 -0.37 -11.47
N ILE A 173 6.91 -1.69 -11.51
CA ILE A 173 6.21 -2.62 -12.40
C ILE A 173 4.67 -2.57 -12.21
N PRO A 174 4.13 -2.64 -10.98
CA PRO A 174 2.69 -2.48 -10.77
C PRO A 174 2.13 -1.18 -11.35
N TRP A 175 2.81 -0.06 -11.15
CA TRP A 175 2.39 1.23 -11.68
C TRP A 175 2.37 1.27 -13.21
N VAL A 176 3.36 0.65 -13.86
CA VAL A 176 3.37 0.52 -15.33
C VAL A 176 2.18 -0.30 -15.81
N GLY A 177 1.92 -1.45 -15.19
CA GLY A 177 0.78 -2.31 -15.53
C GLY A 177 -0.56 -1.58 -15.41
N VAL A 178 -0.77 -0.91 -14.26
CA VAL A 178 -1.96 -0.09 -14.03
C VAL A 178 -2.06 1.05 -15.04
N ALA A 179 -0.96 1.75 -15.36
CA ALA A 179 -0.95 2.85 -16.32
C ALA A 179 -1.33 2.41 -17.74
N ILE A 180 -0.91 1.23 -18.18
CA ILE A 180 -1.28 0.65 -19.48
C ILE A 180 -2.80 0.46 -19.57
N TYR A 181 -3.39 -0.21 -18.56
CA TYR A 181 -4.83 -0.48 -18.52
C TYR A 181 -5.65 0.80 -18.35
N PHE A 182 -5.18 1.70 -17.50
CA PHE A 182 -5.77 3.01 -17.31
C PHE A 182 -5.81 3.79 -18.63
N GLN A 183 -4.69 3.85 -19.37
CA GLN A 183 -4.62 4.56 -20.65
C GLN A 183 -5.53 3.93 -21.72
N GLY A 184 -5.59 2.59 -21.80
CA GLY A 184 -6.48 1.90 -22.73
C GLY A 184 -7.96 2.13 -22.41
N SER A 185 -8.33 2.18 -21.13
CA SER A 185 -9.69 2.47 -20.68
C SER A 185 -10.06 3.94 -20.90
N ALA A 186 -9.12 4.85 -20.65
CA ALA A 186 -9.29 6.29 -20.87
C ALA A 186 -9.39 6.69 -22.35
N SER A 187 -8.81 5.91 -23.27
CA SER A 187 -8.86 6.21 -24.71
C SER A 187 -10.12 5.70 -25.41
N THR A 188 -10.79 4.70 -24.82
CA THR A 188 -11.95 4.01 -25.42
C THR A 188 -13.28 4.38 -24.77
N GLY A 189 -13.27 5.06 -23.62
CA GLY A 189 -14.48 5.49 -22.92
C GLY A 189 -14.28 6.63 -21.94
N HIS A 190 -15.35 7.02 -21.24
CA HIS A 190 -15.31 8.04 -20.20
C HIS A 190 -14.86 7.44 -18.86
N MET A 191 -13.54 7.30 -18.67
CA MET A 191 -12.97 6.94 -17.38
C MET A 191 -13.41 7.97 -16.31
N PRO A 192 -13.93 7.55 -15.14
CA PRO A 192 -14.35 8.48 -14.11
C PRO A 192 -13.19 9.35 -13.60
N THR A 193 -13.44 10.65 -13.46
CA THR A 193 -12.41 11.64 -13.07
C THR A 193 -11.71 11.29 -11.76
N PHE A 194 -12.40 10.66 -10.80
CA PHE A 194 -11.77 10.28 -9.53
C PHE A 194 -10.65 9.24 -9.70
N VAL A 195 -10.69 8.39 -10.74
CA VAL A 195 -9.63 7.42 -11.02
C VAL A 195 -8.36 8.14 -11.47
N TYR A 196 -8.46 9.22 -12.25
CA TYR A 196 -7.31 10.07 -12.60
C TYR A 196 -6.64 10.66 -11.36
N PHE A 197 -7.45 11.15 -10.41
CA PHE A 197 -6.94 11.68 -9.14
C PHE A 197 -6.27 10.58 -8.31
N ILE A 198 -6.83 9.37 -8.28
CA ILE A 198 -6.21 8.23 -7.59
C ILE A 198 -4.84 7.95 -8.22
N MET A 199 -4.78 7.83 -9.54
CA MET A 199 -3.53 7.55 -10.25
C MET A 199 -2.44 8.59 -9.94
N GLY A 200 -2.74 9.88 -10.12
CA GLY A 200 -1.77 10.94 -9.89
C GLY A 200 -1.35 11.09 -8.42
N SER A 201 -2.33 11.12 -7.51
CA SER A 201 -2.06 11.37 -6.10
C SER A 201 -1.37 10.19 -5.42
N LEU A 202 -1.78 8.94 -5.69
CA LEU A 202 -1.17 7.78 -5.05
C LEU A 202 0.20 7.46 -5.64
N PHE A 203 0.43 7.69 -6.94
CA PHE A 203 1.78 7.56 -7.50
C PHE A 203 2.77 8.52 -6.84
N PHE A 204 2.34 9.77 -6.65
CA PHE A 204 3.13 10.78 -5.94
C PHE A 204 3.37 10.35 -4.48
N LEU A 205 2.32 9.98 -3.74
CA LEU A 205 2.44 9.58 -2.33
C LEU A 205 3.31 8.33 -2.15
N PHE A 206 3.20 7.31 -3.02
CA PHE A 206 4.08 6.13 -3.00
C PHE A 206 5.55 6.51 -3.23
N SER A 207 5.81 7.45 -4.15
CA SER A 207 7.16 7.96 -4.40
C SER A 207 7.76 8.63 -3.16
N LEU A 208 6.95 9.29 -2.32
CA LEU A 208 7.42 9.90 -1.07
C LEU A 208 7.95 8.86 -0.07
N PHE A 209 7.47 7.61 -0.08
CA PHE A 209 8.03 6.56 0.79
C PHE A 209 9.47 6.20 0.40
N ALA A 210 9.73 6.13 -0.91
CA ALA A 210 11.08 5.90 -1.43
C ALA A 210 11.99 7.10 -1.12
N ILE A 211 11.51 8.33 -1.32
CA ILE A 211 12.24 9.55 -0.98
C ILE A 211 12.57 9.60 0.52
N ASN A 212 11.62 9.23 1.39
CA ASN A 212 11.84 9.16 2.84
C ASN A 212 13.02 8.23 3.19
N MET A 213 13.09 7.06 2.53
CA MET A 213 14.22 6.14 2.69
C MET A 213 15.54 6.76 2.20
N VAL A 214 15.54 7.38 1.02
CA VAL A 214 16.73 8.02 0.46
C VAL A 214 17.26 9.09 1.40
N LEU A 215 16.40 9.96 1.92
CA LEU A 215 16.78 11.02 2.86
C LEU A 215 17.30 10.45 4.18
N GLN A 216 16.69 9.37 4.69
CA GLN A 216 17.14 8.63 5.88
C GLN A 216 18.57 8.10 5.70
N TYR A 217 18.85 7.40 4.61
CA TYR A 217 20.17 6.80 4.37
C TYR A 217 21.24 7.81 3.96
N LYS A 218 20.84 8.89 3.27
CA LYS A 218 21.74 10.02 2.97
C LYS A 218 21.91 10.97 4.16
N LYS A 219 21.15 10.79 5.25
CA LYS A 219 21.20 11.62 6.46
C LYS A 219 21.07 13.12 6.15
N VAL A 220 20.09 13.48 5.31
CA VAL A 220 19.86 14.86 4.86
C VAL A 220 18.90 15.57 5.82
N GLY A 221 19.25 16.76 6.31
CA GLY A 221 18.36 17.56 7.16
C GLY A 221 17.91 16.82 8.44
N PRO A 222 16.61 16.86 8.81
CA PRO A 222 16.08 16.15 9.98
C PRO A 222 16.21 14.61 9.92
N TRP A 223 16.31 14.03 8.71
CA TRP A 223 16.47 12.58 8.49
C TRP A 223 17.82 12.01 8.95
N LYS A 224 18.73 12.87 9.45
CA LYS A 224 19.89 12.42 10.24
C LYS A 224 19.47 11.58 11.45
N ASN A 225 18.28 11.84 12.01
CA ASN A 225 17.67 11.06 13.07
C ASN A 225 16.69 10.02 12.49
N TYR A 226 16.97 8.73 12.70
CA TYR A 226 16.10 7.64 12.24
C TYR A 226 14.66 7.76 12.76
N LEU A 227 14.47 8.23 14.00
CA LEU A 227 13.13 8.40 14.58
C LEU A 227 12.29 9.47 13.85
N TYR A 228 12.94 10.43 13.19
CA TYR A 228 12.25 11.37 12.32
C TYR A 228 11.74 10.68 11.05
N GLY A 229 12.58 9.86 10.41
CA GLY A 229 12.19 9.04 9.26
C GLY A 229 11.04 8.09 9.58
N GLU A 230 11.06 7.48 10.77
CA GLU A 230 9.95 6.66 11.29
C GLU A 230 8.66 7.46 11.46
N ALA A 231 8.72 8.64 12.09
CA ALA A 231 7.54 9.50 12.22
C ALA A 231 6.97 9.91 10.86
N MET A 232 7.83 10.20 9.87
CA MET A 232 7.41 10.50 8.51
C MET A 232 6.76 9.31 7.81
N TYR A 233 7.26 8.09 8.01
CA TYR A 233 6.60 6.89 7.48
C TYR A 233 5.19 6.71 8.05
N ILE A 234 5.02 6.89 9.35
CA ILE A 234 3.71 6.81 10.01
C ILE A 234 2.76 7.87 9.43
N LEU A 235 3.22 9.11 9.24
CA LEU A 235 2.44 10.18 8.62
C LEU A 235 2.04 9.83 7.18
N LEU A 236 3.01 9.44 6.36
CA LEU A 236 2.78 9.08 4.96
C LEU A 236 1.81 7.90 4.84
N SER A 237 1.90 6.91 5.74
CA SER A 237 0.97 5.78 5.80
C SER A 237 -0.46 6.24 6.02
N LEU A 238 -0.70 7.08 7.04
CA LEU A 238 -2.02 7.63 7.30
C LEU A 238 -2.51 8.44 6.11
N THR A 239 -1.69 9.35 5.59
CA THR A 239 -2.06 10.22 4.47
C THR A 239 -2.42 9.41 3.23
N ALA A 240 -1.55 8.51 2.76
CA ALA A 240 -1.79 7.72 1.54
C ALA A 240 -3.04 6.84 1.65
N LYS A 241 -3.22 6.16 2.79
CA LYS A 241 -4.38 5.31 3.04
C LYS A 241 -5.67 6.09 3.12
N SER A 242 -5.66 7.23 3.81
CA SER A 242 -6.83 8.12 3.92
C SER A 242 -7.19 8.70 2.55
N VAL A 243 -6.20 9.20 1.80
CA VAL A 243 -6.39 9.75 0.45
C VAL A 243 -7.02 8.72 -0.48
N LEU A 244 -6.52 7.47 -0.52
CA LEU A 244 -7.14 6.43 -1.33
C LEU A 244 -8.56 6.10 -0.84
N ALA A 245 -8.73 5.87 0.47
CA ALA A 245 -10.01 5.46 1.02
C ALA A 245 -11.12 6.47 0.70
N TRP A 246 -10.84 7.76 0.90
CA TRP A 246 -11.83 8.81 0.68
C TRP A 246 -12.04 9.15 -0.80
N GLN A 247 -11.03 9.00 -1.66
CA GLN A 247 -11.24 9.14 -3.11
C GLN A 247 -12.10 8.00 -3.67
N VAL A 248 -11.87 6.75 -3.24
CA VAL A 248 -12.72 5.61 -3.61
C VAL A 248 -14.12 5.78 -3.04
N PHE A 249 -14.24 6.21 -1.79
CA PHE A 249 -15.53 6.45 -1.15
C PHE A 249 -16.35 7.49 -1.90
N ALA A 250 -15.82 8.69 -2.13
CA ALA A 250 -16.51 9.75 -2.84
C ALA A 250 -16.78 9.40 -4.32
N GLY A 251 -15.85 8.67 -4.95
CA GLY A 251 -15.93 8.30 -6.36
C GLY A 251 -16.95 7.20 -6.67
N ALA A 252 -17.06 6.20 -5.80
CA ALA A 252 -17.81 4.98 -6.08
C ALA A 252 -18.72 4.50 -4.93
N LEU A 253 -18.37 4.72 -3.66
CA LEU A 253 -19.07 4.08 -2.53
C LEU A 253 -20.16 4.92 -1.87
N ALA A 254 -20.11 6.24 -2.04
CA ALA A 254 -21.09 7.19 -1.49
C ALA A 254 -22.22 7.53 -2.47
N ARG A 255 -22.12 7.06 -3.71
CA ARG A 255 -23.05 7.40 -4.80
C ARG A 255 -24.13 6.32 -4.91
N SER A 256 -25.35 6.74 -5.24
CA SER A 256 -26.48 5.85 -5.54
C SER A 256 -26.42 5.23 -6.94
N ASP A 257 -25.60 5.81 -7.82
CA ASP A 257 -25.51 5.43 -9.23
C ASP A 257 -24.65 4.17 -9.47
N TYR A 258 -24.13 3.58 -8.38
CA TYR A 258 -23.27 2.40 -8.35
C TYR A 258 -23.81 1.33 -7.39
#